data_AF-A0A2H0H5S6-F1
#
_entry.id   AF-A0A2H0H5S6-F1
#
_cell.length_a   1.000
_cell.length_b   1.000
_cell.length_c   1.000
_cell.angle_alpha   90.00
_cell.angle_beta   90.00
_cell.angle_gamma   90.00
#
_symmetry.space_group_name_H-M   'P 1'
#
loop_
_entity.id
_entity.type
_entity.pdbx_description
1 polymer ?
#
loop_
_entity_poly.entity_id
_entity_poly.type
_entity_poly.pdbx_seq_one_letter_code
_entity_poly.pdbx_strand_id
1 'polypeptide(L)'
;MRMFKQRKCWCPTWLGWLIIIALLLITGRLFLLLSVKYLAVNDPVNAKTLVIEGWVDTYVILDALDYYKNNGFDRLIVTGIPITIYEFIAPYRNTAEASIYTLKYYGFTDTIYKANIPTNIFVDRTYGTGLMVKSLFDKHPEWEKEIDIYSVGVHSRRSRYLFKKALGNEFKVGIISHPDRTFQAETWWKSSKGFRNVSNEMVATPYAMLFFHPDQRYFELKLKEGQWIDEITYSRKDKDIAFADSTLSPFSKEERSSFHGFQYFEPDLLYRIWAEIQVDTSSPPFELATNTSRRPIYRVYGKLAFTVHDTLCELTAYQNMESIDHPAYGKQLFVPFRDRTNGIQSYEAGRYLDVPVPDSTHFMLDFNDAYNPYCAYAQRWSCPLVPFENQLPVNIRAGEKKYKH
;
A
#
# COMPACT_ATOMS: atom_id res chain seq x y z
N MET A 1 8.78 -35.42 -60.81
CA MET A 1 8.69 -34.48 -59.67
C MET A 1 10.08 -34.33 -59.05
N ARG A 2 10.82 -33.23 -59.29
CA ARG A 2 12.14 -33.00 -58.65
C ARG A 2 11.88 -32.40 -57.26
N MET A 3 11.97 -33.24 -56.22
CA MET A 3 11.65 -32.86 -54.83
C MET A 3 12.75 -32.08 -54.09
N PHE A 4 13.87 -31.73 -54.71
CA PHE A 4 14.94 -30.95 -54.06
C PHE A 4 15.46 -29.84 -54.98
N LYS A 5 15.47 -28.61 -54.45
CA LYS A 5 16.01 -27.41 -55.10
C LYS A 5 17.30 -27.03 -54.37
N GLN A 6 18.45 -27.25 -55.01
CA GLN A 6 19.75 -26.87 -54.46
C GLN A 6 19.82 -25.35 -54.33
N ARG A 7 20.15 -24.84 -53.13
CA ARG A 7 20.43 -23.43 -52.88
C ARG A 7 21.89 -23.27 -52.50
N LYS A 8 22.60 -22.33 -53.12
CA LYS A 8 23.95 -21.94 -52.70
C LYS A 8 23.83 -21.05 -51.46
N CYS A 9 24.44 -21.44 -50.35
CA CYS A 9 24.58 -20.59 -49.17
C CYS A 9 26.02 -20.09 -49.07
N TRP A 10 26.19 -18.83 -48.64
CA TRP A 10 27.49 -18.30 -48.30
C TRP A 10 27.84 -18.78 -46.89
N CYS A 11 28.87 -19.60 -46.78
CA CYS A 11 29.41 -20.05 -45.50
C CYS A 11 30.78 -19.41 -45.27
N PRO A 12 31.12 -19.03 -44.03
CA PRO A 12 32.48 -18.60 -43.70
C PRO A 12 33.48 -19.71 -44.06
N THR A 13 34.67 -19.32 -44.54
CA THR A 13 35.80 -20.25 -44.66
C THR A 13 36.23 -20.71 -43.27
N TRP A 14 37.11 -21.73 -43.19
CA TRP A 14 37.67 -22.13 -41.89
C TRP A 14 38.34 -20.94 -41.15
N LEU A 15 39.04 -20.07 -41.89
CA LEU A 15 39.64 -18.84 -41.36
C LEU A 15 38.56 -17.85 -40.93
N GLY A 16 37.48 -17.73 -41.71
CA GLY A 16 36.31 -16.92 -41.36
C GLY A 16 35.62 -17.39 -40.08
N TRP A 17 35.46 -18.71 -39.90
CA TRP A 17 34.95 -19.30 -38.67
C TRP A 17 35.87 -19.04 -37.47
N LEU A 18 37.19 -19.17 -37.64
CA LEU A 18 38.15 -18.84 -36.58
C LEU A 18 38.06 -17.37 -36.15
N ILE A 19 37.94 -16.44 -37.10
CA ILE A 19 37.76 -15.02 -36.81
C ILE A 19 36.44 -14.78 -36.07
N ILE A 20 35.34 -15.39 -36.52
CA ILE A 20 34.03 -15.27 -35.87
C ILE A 20 34.11 -15.80 -34.42
N ILE A 21 34.71 -16.97 -34.21
CA ILE A 21 34.86 -17.56 -32.87
C ILE A 21 35.73 -16.66 -31.98
N ALA A 22 36.86 -16.17 -32.48
CA ALA A 22 37.74 -15.27 -31.74
C ALA A 22 37.02 -13.96 -31.35
N LEU A 23 36.28 -13.36 -32.29
CA LEU A 23 35.45 -12.19 -32.02
C LEU A 23 34.40 -12.49 -30.96
N LEU A 24 33.68 -13.60 -31.07
CA LEU A 24 32.67 -14.01 -30.08
C LEU A 24 33.27 -14.19 -28.69
N LEU A 25 34.46 -14.80 -28.58
CA LEU A 25 35.17 -14.97 -27.32
C LEU A 25 35.62 -13.63 -26.72
N ILE A 26 36.16 -12.73 -27.55
CA ILE A 26 36.57 -11.38 -27.11
C ILE A 26 35.35 -10.58 -26.66
N THR A 27 34.28 -10.55 -27.45
CA THR A 27 33.04 -9.84 -27.11
C THR A 27 32.40 -10.43 -25.87
N GLY A 28 32.37 -11.76 -25.73
CA GLY A 28 31.87 -12.44 -24.55
C GLY A 28 32.69 -12.09 -23.31
N ARG A 29 34.02 -12.08 -23.42
CA ARG A 29 34.91 -11.69 -22.32
C ARG A 29 34.73 -10.23 -21.92
N LEU A 30 34.64 -9.31 -22.87
CA LEU A 30 34.36 -7.88 -22.61
C LEU A 30 32.98 -7.70 -21.97
N PHE A 31 31.95 -8.39 -22.46
CA PHE A 31 30.62 -8.37 -21.87
C PHE A 31 30.68 -8.78 -20.40
N LEU A 32 31.33 -9.90 -20.09
CA LEU A 32 31.50 -10.37 -18.70
C LEU A 32 32.20 -9.32 -17.82
N LEU A 33 33.27 -8.70 -18.30
CA LEU A 33 34.05 -7.73 -17.51
C LEU A 33 33.37 -6.37 -17.34
N LEU A 34 32.59 -5.92 -18.34
CA LEU A 34 32.00 -4.58 -18.34
C LEU A 34 30.56 -4.55 -17.82
N SER A 35 29.88 -5.68 -17.71
CA SER A 35 28.46 -5.75 -17.29
C SER A 35 28.22 -5.08 -15.93
N VAL A 36 29.00 -5.44 -14.90
CA VAL A 36 28.82 -4.87 -13.55
C VAL A 36 29.16 -3.38 -13.54
N LYS A 37 30.28 -2.98 -14.17
CA LYS A 37 30.67 -1.56 -14.28
C LYS A 37 29.61 -0.72 -14.99
N TYR A 38 28.98 -1.27 -16.02
CA TYR A 38 27.88 -0.60 -16.70
C TYR A 38 26.67 -0.47 -15.77
N LEU A 39 26.21 -1.56 -15.15
CA LEU A 39 24.96 -1.61 -14.40
C LEU A 39 25.03 -0.93 -13.01
N ALA A 40 26.14 -1.10 -12.29
CA ALA A 40 26.37 -0.54 -10.96
C ALA A 40 26.83 0.94 -11.05
N VAL A 41 26.00 1.77 -11.66
CA VAL A 41 26.27 3.21 -11.81
C VAL A 41 26.20 3.89 -10.43
N ASN A 42 27.25 4.64 -10.11
CA ASN A 42 27.34 5.46 -8.90
C ASN A 42 27.54 6.91 -9.33
N ASP A 43 26.51 7.74 -9.18
CA ASP A 43 26.44 9.11 -9.69
C ASP A 43 25.52 9.96 -8.78
N PRO A 44 25.97 10.27 -7.55
CA PRO A 44 25.19 11.07 -6.60
C PRO A 44 25.11 12.54 -7.04
N VAL A 45 24.06 13.24 -6.59
CA VAL A 45 23.83 14.66 -6.91
C VAL A 45 24.00 15.60 -5.71
N ASN A 46 24.48 15.08 -4.57
CA ASN A 46 24.60 15.81 -3.30
C ASN A 46 23.24 16.36 -2.83
N ALA A 47 22.21 15.53 -2.95
CA ALA A 47 20.85 15.89 -2.57
C ALA A 47 20.71 16.08 -1.05
N LYS A 48 19.69 16.84 -0.65
CA LYS A 48 19.26 16.92 0.77
C LYS A 48 18.38 15.75 1.22
N THR A 49 17.88 14.97 0.28
CA THR A 49 17.00 13.83 0.53
C THR A 49 17.68 12.53 0.10
N LEU A 50 17.90 11.63 1.06
CA LEU A 50 18.32 10.26 0.80
C LEU A 50 17.10 9.35 0.68
N VAL A 51 17.03 8.54 -0.37
CA VAL A 51 15.98 7.54 -0.59
C VAL A 51 16.58 6.15 -0.49
N ILE A 52 16.31 5.42 0.60
CA ILE A 52 16.76 4.04 0.77
C ILE A 52 15.74 3.08 0.16
N GLU A 53 16.20 2.19 -0.73
CA GLU A 53 15.37 1.10 -1.23
C GLU A 53 15.16 0.03 -0.14
N GLY A 54 14.07 0.10 0.62
CA GLY A 54 13.82 -0.75 1.78
C GLY A 54 13.59 -2.24 1.52
N TRP A 55 13.83 -2.75 0.31
CA TRP A 55 13.83 -4.19 0.01
C TRP A 55 15.24 -4.81 0.05
N VAL A 56 16.29 -3.99 0.13
CA VAL A 56 17.68 -4.47 0.17
C VAL A 56 18.01 -5.19 1.48
N ASP A 57 19.08 -5.97 1.46
CA ASP A 57 19.54 -6.72 2.62
C ASP A 57 19.91 -5.79 3.80
N THR A 58 19.76 -6.28 5.03
CA THR A 58 19.99 -5.51 6.27
C THR A 58 21.35 -4.81 6.30
N TYR A 59 22.42 -5.44 5.83
CA TYR A 59 23.74 -4.80 5.82
C TYR A 59 23.75 -3.53 4.97
N VAL A 60 23.02 -3.51 3.84
CA VAL A 60 22.91 -2.32 2.98
C VAL A 60 22.13 -1.22 3.69
N ILE A 61 21.07 -1.56 4.44
CA ILE A 61 20.31 -0.60 5.25
C ILE A 61 21.20 0.04 6.33
N LEU A 62 22.04 -0.75 7.00
CA LEU A 62 22.97 -0.24 8.02
C LEU A 62 24.08 0.62 7.40
N ASP A 63 24.65 0.20 6.27
CA ASP A 63 25.65 1.00 5.56
C ASP A 63 25.03 2.31 5.01
N ALA A 64 23.75 2.29 4.62
CA ALA A 64 23.00 3.48 4.21
C ALA A 64 22.77 4.45 5.39
N LEU A 65 22.56 3.95 6.60
CA LEU A 65 22.45 4.75 7.81
C LEU A 65 23.77 5.49 8.11
N ASP A 66 24.89 4.80 7.99
CA ASP A 66 26.20 5.42 8.17
C ASP A 66 26.49 6.42 7.04
N TYR A 67 26.11 6.10 5.81
CA TYR A 67 26.20 7.04 4.69
C TYR A 67 25.35 8.29 4.95
N TYR A 68 24.12 8.14 5.44
CA TYR A 68 23.25 9.26 5.78
C TYR A 68 23.92 10.22 6.79
N LYS A 69 24.41 9.66 7.90
CA LYS A 69 25.02 10.43 9.00
C LYS A 69 26.27 11.20 8.56
N ASN A 70 27.01 10.68 7.58
CA ASN A 70 28.29 11.24 7.16
C ASN A 70 28.22 12.21 5.97
N ASN A 71 27.06 12.36 5.31
CA ASN A 71 26.95 13.11 4.06
C ASN A 71 25.92 14.27 4.07
N GLY A 72 25.50 14.72 5.27
CA GLY A 72 24.77 15.99 5.41
C GLY A 72 23.36 16.02 4.80
N PHE A 73 22.69 14.87 4.79
CA PHE A 73 21.28 14.76 4.42
C PHE A 73 20.37 15.33 5.51
N ASP A 74 19.29 15.97 5.09
CA ASP A 74 18.29 16.56 6.00
C ASP A 74 17.05 15.66 6.12
N ARG A 75 16.82 14.80 5.12
CA ARG A 75 15.60 13.99 5.00
C ARG A 75 15.92 12.56 4.60
N LEU A 76 15.26 11.62 5.26
CA LEU A 76 15.33 10.20 4.94
C LEU A 76 13.97 9.67 4.47
N ILE A 77 13.94 9.13 3.25
CA ILE A 77 12.80 8.39 2.71
C ILE A 77 13.19 6.92 2.62
N VAL A 78 12.30 6.03 3.07
CA VAL A 78 12.44 4.57 2.87
C VAL A 78 11.33 4.08 1.97
N THR A 79 11.68 3.51 0.82
CA THR A 79 10.70 2.92 -0.10
C THR A 79 10.38 1.49 0.26
N GLY A 80 9.15 1.05 0.03
CA GLY A 80 8.69 -0.28 0.42
C GLY A 80 7.97 -1.03 -0.68
N ILE A 81 8.12 -2.34 -0.68
CA ILE A 81 7.29 -3.27 -1.45
C ILE A 81 6.50 -4.18 -0.50
N PRO A 82 5.41 -4.80 -0.97
CA PRO A 82 4.67 -5.79 -0.19
C PRO A 82 5.56 -6.96 0.21
N ILE A 83 5.38 -7.47 1.42
CA ILE A 83 6.03 -8.70 1.89
C ILE A 83 5.23 -9.88 1.34
N THR A 84 5.81 -10.63 0.40
CA THR A 84 5.13 -11.78 -0.23
C THR A 84 5.46 -13.12 0.40
N ILE A 85 6.49 -13.17 1.26
CA ILE A 85 6.88 -14.37 2.00
C ILE A 85 6.57 -14.10 3.46
N TYR A 86 5.79 -14.99 4.09
CA TYR A 86 5.32 -14.83 5.46
C TYR A 86 4.33 -13.67 5.68
N GLU A 87 3.69 -13.15 4.63
CA GLU A 87 2.76 -12.01 4.67
C GLU A 87 1.76 -12.07 5.84
N PHE A 88 1.21 -13.26 6.12
CA PHE A 88 0.22 -13.43 7.19
C PHE A 88 0.80 -13.31 8.60
N ILE A 89 2.05 -13.71 8.81
CA ILE A 89 2.72 -13.77 10.13
C ILE A 89 3.80 -12.70 10.31
N ALA A 90 4.15 -11.96 9.25
CA ALA A 90 5.14 -10.92 9.30
C ALA A 90 4.65 -9.83 10.28
N PRO A 91 5.49 -9.40 11.24
CA PRO A 91 5.12 -8.33 12.19
C PRO A 91 5.12 -6.95 11.52
N TYR A 92 5.52 -6.87 10.25
CA TYR A 92 5.58 -5.64 9.46
C TYR A 92 4.65 -5.77 8.26
N ARG A 93 4.04 -4.66 7.84
CA ARG A 93 3.10 -4.62 6.72
C ARG A 93 3.80 -4.64 5.35
N ASN A 94 5.01 -4.10 5.28
CA ASN A 94 5.81 -4.02 4.07
C ASN A 94 7.31 -3.89 4.38
N THR A 95 8.15 -3.96 3.35
CA THR A 95 9.61 -3.92 3.55
C THR A 95 10.12 -2.56 4.02
N ALA A 96 9.41 -1.46 3.74
CA ALA A 96 9.80 -0.14 4.28
C ALA A 96 9.61 -0.09 5.80
N GLU A 97 8.52 -0.64 6.32
CA GLU A 97 8.29 -0.70 7.77
C GLU A 97 9.36 -1.55 8.47
N ALA A 98 9.71 -2.71 7.91
CA ALA A 98 10.80 -3.55 8.43
C ALA A 98 12.16 -2.82 8.41
N SER A 99 12.45 -2.09 7.34
CA SER A 99 13.66 -1.28 7.20
C SER A 99 13.68 -0.10 8.18
N ILE A 100 12.54 0.59 8.36
CA ILE A 100 12.38 1.68 9.33
C ILE A 100 12.62 1.16 10.75
N TYR A 101 12.01 0.02 11.11
CA TYR A 101 12.23 -0.61 12.41
C TYR A 101 13.72 -0.92 12.63
N THR A 102 14.40 -1.45 11.60
CA THR A 102 15.84 -1.68 11.64
C THR A 102 16.61 -0.38 11.89
N LEU A 103 16.36 0.67 11.13
CA LEU A 103 17.02 1.97 11.30
C LEU A 103 16.80 2.55 12.71
N LYS A 104 15.57 2.47 13.23
CA LYS A 104 15.21 2.89 14.59
C LYS A 104 15.95 2.07 15.65
N TYR A 105 15.99 0.75 15.51
CA TYR A 105 16.71 -0.15 16.42
C TYR A 105 18.21 0.18 16.48
N TYR A 106 18.82 0.57 15.35
CA TYR A 106 20.22 1.00 15.28
C TYR A 106 20.44 2.50 15.54
N GLY A 107 19.48 3.16 16.21
CA GLY A 107 19.66 4.49 16.78
C GLY A 107 19.37 5.66 15.85
N PHE A 108 18.67 5.46 14.72
CA PHE A 108 18.16 6.59 13.94
C PHE A 108 16.97 7.26 14.65
N THR A 109 17.15 8.47 15.16
CA THR A 109 16.11 9.15 15.96
C THR A 109 15.16 10.01 15.13
N ASP A 110 15.61 10.53 14.01
CA ASP A 110 14.88 11.54 13.23
C ASP A 110 13.68 10.96 12.47
N THR A 111 12.87 11.85 11.89
CA THR A 111 11.70 11.46 11.09
C THR A 111 12.13 10.67 9.86
N ILE A 112 11.49 9.52 9.63
CA ILE A 112 11.63 8.75 8.39
C ILE A 112 10.31 8.81 7.63
N TYR A 113 10.37 9.26 6.39
CA TYR A 113 9.21 9.27 5.50
C TYR A 113 9.10 7.92 4.77
N LYS A 114 7.90 7.37 4.70
CA LYS A 114 7.64 6.06 4.10
C LYS A 114 7.03 6.22 2.71
N ALA A 115 7.58 5.51 1.72
CA ALA A 115 7.06 5.46 0.35
C ALA A 115 6.86 4.01 -0.09
N ASN A 116 5.80 3.35 0.39
CA ASN A 116 5.48 1.98 0.00
C ASN A 116 4.44 1.95 -1.12
N ILE A 117 4.66 1.08 -2.11
CA ILE A 117 3.60 0.70 -3.06
C ILE A 117 2.59 -0.23 -2.36
N PRO A 118 1.33 -0.26 -2.81
CA PRO A 118 0.31 -1.11 -2.21
C PRO A 118 0.41 -2.58 -2.61
N THR A 119 -0.26 -3.46 -1.84
CA THR A 119 -0.21 -4.93 -1.99
C THR A 119 -0.67 -5.43 -3.35
N ASN A 120 -1.59 -4.73 -3.99
CA ASN A 120 -2.12 -5.07 -5.31
C ASN A 120 -1.23 -4.68 -6.50
N ILE A 121 -0.05 -4.07 -6.25
CA ILE A 121 0.91 -3.69 -7.29
C ILE A 121 2.04 -4.72 -7.36
N PHE A 122 1.89 -5.66 -8.29
CA PHE A 122 2.84 -6.77 -8.49
C PHE A 122 3.90 -6.49 -9.55
N VAL A 123 3.61 -5.60 -10.50
CA VAL A 123 4.48 -5.26 -11.64
C VAL A 123 5.00 -3.83 -11.53
N ASP A 124 6.12 -3.55 -12.21
CA ASP A 124 6.72 -2.22 -12.31
C ASP A 124 6.98 -1.52 -10.97
N ARG A 125 7.28 -2.32 -9.94
CA ARG A 125 7.40 -1.90 -8.54
C ARG A 125 8.36 -0.73 -8.35
N THR A 126 9.50 -0.72 -9.03
CA THR A 126 10.49 0.37 -8.94
C THR A 126 9.98 1.71 -9.51
N TYR A 127 9.15 1.67 -10.55
CA TYR A 127 8.50 2.88 -11.07
C TYR A 127 7.41 3.34 -10.09
N GLY A 128 6.62 2.40 -9.56
CA GLY A 128 5.63 2.66 -8.52
C GLY A 128 6.23 3.29 -7.27
N THR A 129 7.36 2.78 -6.76
CA THR A 129 8.05 3.38 -5.60
C THR A 129 8.54 4.79 -5.93
N GLY A 130 9.03 5.04 -7.15
CA GLY A 130 9.35 6.39 -7.62
C GLY A 130 8.16 7.35 -7.58
N LEU A 131 6.96 6.91 -8.00
CA LEU A 131 5.73 7.70 -7.90
C LEU A 131 5.29 7.90 -6.44
N MET A 132 5.49 6.90 -5.57
CA MET A 132 5.23 7.06 -4.15
C MET A 132 6.17 8.09 -3.51
N VAL A 133 7.43 8.13 -3.92
CA VAL A 133 8.35 9.21 -3.53
C VAL A 133 7.87 10.55 -4.08
N LYS A 134 7.48 10.64 -5.35
CA LYS A 134 6.88 11.86 -5.93
C LYS A 134 5.71 12.38 -5.09
N SER A 135 4.83 11.49 -4.64
CA SER A 135 3.68 11.86 -3.80
C SER A 135 4.05 12.49 -2.45
N LEU A 136 5.25 12.20 -1.92
CA LEU A 136 5.76 12.87 -0.71
C LEU A 136 6.20 14.29 -1.03
N PHE A 137 6.88 14.52 -2.15
CA PHE A 137 7.23 15.87 -2.61
C PHE A 137 5.99 16.70 -2.97
N ASP A 138 4.94 16.08 -3.53
CA ASP A 138 3.66 16.77 -3.79
C ASP A 138 3.00 17.25 -2.48
N LYS A 139 3.22 16.54 -1.36
CA LYS A 139 2.76 16.92 -0.01
C LYS A 139 3.67 17.92 0.70
N HIS A 140 4.91 18.05 0.22
CA HIS A 140 5.97 18.87 0.79
C HIS A 140 6.59 19.76 -0.28
N PRO A 141 5.84 20.75 -0.81
CA PRO A 141 6.29 21.60 -1.91
C PRO A 141 7.53 22.45 -1.56
N GLU A 142 7.87 22.58 -0.28
CA GLU A 142 9.05 23.27 0.22
C GLU A 142 10.37 22.49 0.03
N TRP A 143 10.31 21.18 -0.27
CA TRP A 143 11.53 20.38 -0.44
C TRP A 143 12.21 20.62 -1.78
N GLU A 144 13.54 20.67 -1.77
CA GLU A 144 14.32 20.72 -3.01
C GLU A 144 14.09 19.45 -3.83
N LYS A 145 13.83 19.60 -5.13
CA LYS A 145 13.59 18.49 -6.09
C LYS A 145 14.89 17.77 -6.47
N GLU A 146 15.68 17.39 -5.47
CA GLU A 146 16.93 16.67 -5.63
C GLU A 146 16.90 15.47 -4.67
N ILE A 147 17.16 14.28 -5.21
CA ILE A 147 17.22 13.04 -4.42
C ILE A 147 18.46 12.24 -4.77
N ASP A 148 18.99 11.55 -3.78
CA ASP A 148 19.99 10.52 -3.95
C ASP A 148 19.39 9.17 -3.53
N ILE A 149 19.34 8.23 -4.46
CA ILE A 149 18.82 6.88 -4.18
C ILE A 149 19.95 6.03 -3.64
N TYR A 150 19.75 5.35 -2.52
CA TYR A 150 20.68 4.35 -2.00
C TYR A 150 20.19 2.96 -2.42
N SER A 151 20.88 2.37 -3.39
CA SER A 151 20.55 1.07 -4.01
C SER A 151 21.76 0.12 -3.96
N VAL A 152 21.58 -1.09 -4.49
CA VAL A 152 22.60 -2.15 -4.43
C VAL A 152 23.06 -2.60 -5.82
N GLY A 153 24.37 -2.50 -6.04
CA GLY A 153 25.12 -3.07 -7.15
C GLY A 153 24.45 -2.85 -8.50
N VAL A 154 24.28 -3.94 -9.24
CA VAL A 154 23.80 -3.92 -10.63
C VAL A 154 22.35 -3.46 -10.82
N HIS A 155 21.57 -3.33 -9.75
CA HIS A 155 20.21 -2.81 -9.84
C HIS A 155 20.17 -1.29 -10.08
N SER A 156 21.25 -0.59 -9.70
CA SER A 156 21.30 0.86 -9.60
C SER A 156 20.92 1.58 -10.90
N ARG A 157 21.45 1.17 -12.07
CA ARG A 157 21.16 1.88 -13.33
C ARG A 157 19.67 1.87 -13.68
N ARG A 158 18.98 0.74 -13.53
CA ARG A 158 17.55 0.65 -13.80
C ARG A 158 16.74 1.41 -12.78
N SER A 159 17.10 1.31 -11.50
CA SER A 159 16.45 2.05 -10.41
C SER A 159 16.50 3.56 -10.67
N ARG A 160 17.70 4.12 -10.90
CA ARG A 160 17.87 5.54 -11.24
C ARG A 160 17.03 5.96 -12.46
N TYR A 161 17.02 5.16 -13.52
CA TYR A 161 16.25 5.46 -14.73
C TYR A 161 14.74 5.50 -14.47
N LEU A 162 14.20 4.51 -13.75
CA LEU A 162 12.77 4.45 -13.44
C LEU A 162 12.33 5.55 -12.47
N PHE A 163 13.16 5.91 -11.49
CA PHE A 163 12.90 7.06 -10.63
C PHE A 163 12.91 8.38 -11.40
N LYS A 164 13.89 8.60 -12.30
CA LYS A 164 13.87 9.77 -13.20
C LYS A 164 12.59 9.84 -14.02
N LYS A 165 12.14 8.70 -14.56
CA LYS A 165 10.89 8.62 -15.33
C LYS A 165 9.67 8.93 -14.47
N ALA A 166 9.60 8.43 -13.24
CA ALA A 166 8.47 8.64 -12.32
C ALA A 166 8.39 10.07 -11.77
N LEU A 167 9.54 10.64 -11.39
CA LEU A 167 9.63 11.98 -10.81
C LEU A 167 9.52 13.08 -11.86
N GLY A 168 9.93 12.80 -13.10
CA GLY A 168 9.93 13.77 -14.18
C GLY A 168 11.20 14.63 -14.22
N ASN A 169 11.32 15.45 -15.27
CA ASN A 169 12.54 16.17 -15.61
C ASN A 169 12.91 17.31 -14.64
N GLU A 170 11.97 17.71 -13.79
CA GLU A 170 12.20 18.75 -12.77
C GLU A 170 13.04 18.24 -11.59
N PHE A 171 13.16 16.92 -11.41
CA PHE A 171 13.97 16.32 -10.36
C PHE A 171 15.40 16.03 -10.82
N LYS A 172 16.39 16.41 -10.01
CA LYS A 172 17.73 15.85 -10.10
C LYS A 172 17.78 14.55 -9.32
N VAL A 173 17.98 13.44 -10.03
CA VAL A 173 18.03 12.10 -9.42
C VAL A 173 19.44 11.53 -9.53
N GLY A 174 20.14 11.53 -8.40
CA GLY A 174 21.39 10.83 -8.19
C GLY A 174 21.18 9.42 -7.65
N ILE A 175 22.27 8.66 -7.59
CA ILE A 175 22.26 7.30 -7.05
C ILE A 175 23.60 6.91 -6.45
N ILE A 176 23.53 6.24 -5.31
CA ILE A 176 24.60 5.53 -4.66
C ILE A 176 24.41 4.05 -4.93
N SER A 177 25.40 3.43 -5.58
CA SER A 177 25.41 2.00 -5.86
C SER A 177 26.27 1.27 -4.84
N HIS A 178 25.66 0.85 -3.74
CA HIS A 178 26.35 0.09 -2.70
C HIS A 178 26.80 -1.29 -3.22
N PRO A 179 28.02 -1.78 -2.93
CA PRO A 179 28.46 -3.10 -3.37
C PRO A 179 27.54 -4.24 -2.87
N ASP A 180 27.17 -5.14 -3.77
CA ASP A 180 26.47 -6.38 -3.40
C ASP A 180 27.49 -7.39 -2.86
N ARG A 181 27.42 -7.71 -1.56
CA ARG A 181 28.33 -8.65 -0.89
C ARG A 181 27.96 -10.12 -1.12
N THR A 182 26.85 -10.41 -1.80
CA THR A 182 26.36 -11.77 -2.04
C THR A 182 27.06 -12.49 -3.20
N PHE A 183 27.83 -11.76 -4.02
CA PHE A 183 28.70 -12.34 -5.05
C PHE A 183 29.90 -11.42 -5.37
N GLN A 184 30.95 -11.96 -5.99
CA GLN A 184 32.11 -11.17 -6.44
C GLN A 184 31.82 -10.50 -7.78
N ALA A 185 31.90 -9.17 -7.84
CA ALA A 185 31.59 -8.37 -9.03
C ALA A 185 32.46 -8.72 -10.24
N GLU A 186 33.75 -8.97 -10.06
CA GLU A 186 34.72 -9.22 -11.13
C GLU A 186 34.59 -10.61 -11.75
N THR A 187 33.92 -11.52 -11.04
CA THR A 187 33.72 -12.90 -11.47
C THR A 187 32.28 -13.35 -11.29
N TRP A 188 31.32 -12.43 -11.44
CA TRP A 188 29.90 -12.63 -11.16
C TRP A 188 29.29 -13.86 -11.83
N TRP A 189 29.79 -14.25 -13.00
CA TRP A 189 29.34 -15.43 -13.75
C TRP A 189 29.74 -16.77 -13.11
N LYS A 190 30.62 -16.76 -12.10
CA LYS A 190 31.04 -17.96 -11.36
C LYS A 190 30.08 -18.33 -10.23
N SER A 191 29.12 -17.47 -9.87
CA SER A 191 28.11 -17.78 -8.85
C SER A 191 26.70 -17.72 -9.44
N SER A 192 25.79 -18.56 -8.92
CA SER A 192 24.38 -18.59 -9.35
C SER A 192 23.69 -17.24 -9.10
N LYS A 193 23.96 -16.61 -7.95
CA LYS A 193 23.40 -15.31 -7.57
C LYS A 193 23.90 -14.20 -8.48
N GLY A 194 25.22 -14.11 -8.71
CA GLY A 194 25.81 -13.13 -9.62
C GLY A 194 25.32 -13.32 -11.05
N PHE A 195 25.30 -14.56 -11.55
CA PHE A 195 24.80 -14.87 -12.88
C PHE A 195 23.35 -14.39 -13.08
N ARG A 196 22.45 -14.74 -12.17
CA ARG A 196 21.03 -14.34 -12.24
C ARG A 196 20.85 -12.83 -12.11
N ASN A 197 21.48 -12.18 -11.13
CA ASN A 197 21.29 -10.75 -10.88
C ASN A 197 21.83 -9.91 -12.05
N VAL A 198 23.05 -10.17 -12.50
CA VAL A 198 23.69 -9.37 -13.55
C VAL A 198 23.00 -9.60 -14.90
N SER A 199 22.72 -10.85 -15.29
CA SER A 199 22.05 -11.13 -16.57
C SER A 199 20.64 -10.57 -16.61
N ASN A 200 19.87 -10.68 -15.52
CA ASN A 200 18.54 -10.08 -15.44
C ASN A 200 18.60 -8.57 -15.65
N GLU A 201 19.52 -7.86 -14.99
CA GLU A 201 19.63 -6.41 -15.12
C GLU A 201 20.18 -5.96 -16.48
N MET A 202 21.06 -6.77 -17.11
CA MET A 202 21.53 -6.54 -18.49
C MET A 202 20.39 -6.59 -19.51
N VAL A 203 19.33 -7.36 -19.25
CA VAL A 203 18.13 -7.44 -20.11
C VAL A 203 17.06 -6.43 -19.68
N ALA A 204 16.81 -6.31 -18.38
CA ALA A 204 15.76 -5.45 -17.83
C ALA A 204 16.07 -3.96 -18.01
N THR A 205 17.34 -3.54 -17.95
CA THR A 205 17.72 -2.13 -18.09
C THR A 205 17.39 -1.60 -19.50
N PRO A 206 17.84 -2.24 -20.61
CA PRO A 206 17.42 -1.84 -21.96
C PRO A 206 15.91 -1.91 -22.16
N TYR A 207 15.23 -2.93 -21.60
CA TYR A 207 13.78 -3.03 -21.67
C TYR A 207 13.10 -1.78 -21.08
N ALA A 208 13.50 -1.39 -19.86
CA ALA A 208 12.99 -0.19 -19.21
C ALA A 208 13.26 1.07 -20.03
N MET A 209 14.45 1.17 -20.63
CA MET A 209 14.85 2.35 -21.41
C MET A 209 14.07 2.49 -22.72
N LEU A 210 13.86 1.38 -23.44
CA LEU A 210 13.35 1.41 -24.81
C LEU A 210 11.85 1.15 -24.92
N PHE A 211 11.31 0.28 -24.06
CA PHE A 211 9.96 -0.26 -24.22
C PHE A 211 9.00 0.09 -23.09
N PHE A 212 9.50 0.49 -21.92
CA PHE A 212 8.64 0.85 -20.79
C PHE A 212 8.15 2.30 -20.87
N HIS A 213 6.90 2.49 -21.29
CA HIS A 213 6.23 3.79 -21.42
C HIS A 213 4.86 3.74 -20.72
N PRO A 214 4.83 3.82 -19.38
CA PRO A 214 3.58 3.70 -18.62
C PRO A 214 2.69 4.93 -18.82
N ASP A 215 1.37 4.72 -18.81
CA ASP A 215 0.42 5.81 -18.54
C ASP A 215 0.53 6.18 -17.06
N GLN A 216 1.23 7.27 -16.77
CA GLN A 216 1.47 7.73 -15.41
C GLN A 216 0.17 8.01 -14.65
N ARG A 217 -0.83 8.62 -15.29
CA ARG A 217 -2.11 8.96 -14.63
C ARG A 217 -2.85 7.68 -14.23
N TYR A 218 -2.91 6.71 -15.12
CA TYR A 218 -3.49 5.40 -14.82
C TYR A 218 -2.74 4.71 -13.66
N PHE A 219 -1.40 4.75 -13.68
CA PHE A 219 -0.58 4.15 -12.63
C PHE A 219 -0.78 4.84 -11.27
N GLU A 220 -0.81 6.16 -11.22
CA GLU A 220 -1.08 6.94 -10.02
C GLU A 220 -2.48 6.66 -9.46
N LEU A 221 -3.50 6.47 -10.31
CA LEU A 221 -4.84 6.04 -9.88
C LEU A 221 -4.80 4.65 -9.24
N LYS A 222 -4.07 3.69 -9.83
CA LYS A 222 -3.91 2.33 -9.28
C LYS A 222 -3.17 2.32 -7.96
N LEU A 223 -2.16 3.18 -7.80
CA LEU A 223 -1.48 3.37 -6.51
C LEU A 223 -2.45 3.90 -5.46
N LYS A 224 -3.22 4.94 -5.76
CA LYS A 224 -4.20 5.51 -4.80
C LYS A 224 -5.28 4.50 -4.40
N GLU A 225 -5.84 3.78 -5.37
CA GLU A 225 -6.80 2.71 -5.14
C GLU A 225 -6.20 1.61 -4.24
N GLY A 226 -5.01 1.13 -4.58
CA GLY A 226 -4.33 0.12 -3.78
C GLY A 226 -4.00 0.56 -2.36
N GLN A 227 -3.56 1.81 -2.17
CA GLN A 227 -3.27 2.34 -0.83
C GLN A 227 -4.52 2.33 0.06
N TRP A 228 -5.67 2.73 -0.49
CA TRP A 228 -6.94 2.68 0.23
C TRP A 228 -7.37 1.23 0.54
N ILE A 229 -7.22 0.30 -0.42
CA ILE A 229 -7.50 -1.13 -0.18
C ILE A 229 -6.63 -1.66 0.96
N ASP A 230 -5.35 -1.32 0.97
CA ASP A 230 -4.41 -1.71 2.02
C ASP A 230 -4.83 -1.14 3.38
N GLU A 231 -5.22 0.13 3.46
CA GLU A 231 -5.70 0.78 4.69
C GLU A 231 -6.90 0.01 5.29
N ILE A 232 -7.91 -0.29 4.47
CA ILE A 232 -9.09 -1.07 4.88
C ILE A 232 -8.68 -2.48 5.32
N THR A 233 -7.83 -3.15 4.54
CA THR A 233 -7.41 -4.53 4.81
C THR A 233 -6.61 -4.62 6.10
N TYR A 234 -5.69 -3.68 6.34
CA TYR A 234 -4.92 -3.63 7.59
C TYR A 234 -5.80 -3.29 8.78
N SER A 235 -6.74 -2.35 8.65
CA SER A 235 -7.71 -2.02 9.71
C SER A 235 -8.54 -3.25 10.13
N ARG A 236 -9.05 -4.01 9.16
CA ARG A 236 -9.76 -5.27 9.41
C ARG A 236 -8.88 -6.31 10.10
N LYS A 237 -7.63 -6.47 9.66
CA LYS A 237 -6.67 -7.39 10.29
C LYS A 237 -6.37 -6.98 11.73
N ASP A 238 -6.14 -5.69 11.99
CA ASP A 238 -5.87 -5.17 13.34
C ASP A 238 -7.08 -5.43 14.26
N LYS A 239 -8.31 -5.23 13.77
CA LYS A 239 -9.54 -5.55 14.48
C LYS A 239 -9.62 -7.04 14.82
N ASP A 240 -9.41 -7.92 13.84
CA ASP A 240 -9.45 -9.36 14.05
C ASP A 240 -8.40 -9.79 15.09
N ILE A 241 -7.18 -9.26 15.03
CA ILE A 241 -6.13 -9.53 16.03
C ILE A 241 -6.58 -9.06 17.43
N ALA A 242 -7.13 -7.85 17.55
CA ALA A 242 -7.60 -7.33 18.84
C ALA A 242 -8.72 -8.19 19.45
N PHE A 243 -9.62 -8.75 18.64
CA PHE A 243 -10.68 -9.66 19.10
C PHE A 243 -10.17 -11.07 19.43
N ALA A 244 -9.07 -11.51 18.83
CA ALA A 244 -8.40 -12.77 19.20
C ALA A 244 -7.53 -12.61 20.46
N ASP A 245 -7.03 -11.40 20.73
CA ASP A 245 -6.09 -11.13 21.81
C ASP A 245 -6.74 -11.23 23.21
N SER A 246 -6.05 -11.88 24.15
CA SER A 246 -6.66 -12.18 25.44
C SER A 246 -6.83 -10.98 26.38
N THR A 247 -6.09 -9.89 26.11
CA THR A 247 -6.05 -8.67 26.91
C THR A 247 -6.91 -7.55 26.34
N LEU A 248 -7.12 -7.54 25.02
CA LEU A 248 -7.88 -6.50 24.32
C LEU A 248 -9.32 -6.90 24.01
N SER A 249 -9.56 -8.20 23.84
CA SER A 249 -10.82 -8.67 23.26
C SER A 249 -12.02 -8.49 24.19
N PRO A 250 -13.18 -8.07 23.64
CA PRO A 250 -14.45 -8.07 24.35
C PRO A 250 -15.07 -9.48 24.49
N PHE A 251 -14.47 -10.51 23.87
CA PHE A 251 -14.96 -11.89 23.89
C PHE A 251 -14.56 -12.64 25.16
N SER A 252 -15.44 -13.56 25.59
CA SER A 252 -15.11 -14.54 26.64
C SER A 252 -14.00 -15.47 26.18
N LYS A 253 -13.44 -16.24 27.11
CA LYS A 253 -12.41 -17.24 26.78
C LYS A 253 -12.91 -18.26 25.75
N GLU A 254 -14.16 -18.68 25.89
CA GLU A 254 -14.83 -19.65 25.01
C GLU A 254 -15.05 -19.05 23.62
N GLU A 255 -15.58 -17.83 23.55
CA GLU A 255 -15.81 -17.11 22.28
C GLU A 255 -14.50 -16.86 21.51
N ARG A 256 -13.40 -16.52 22.21
CA ARG A 256 -12.09 -16.39 21.56
C ARG A 256 -11.57 -17.70 21.01
N SER A 257 -11.84 -18.82 21.69
CA SER A 257 -11.35 -20.13 21.26
C SER A 257 -11.98 -20.60 19.94
N SER A 258 -13.17 -20.12 19.61
CA SER A 258 -13.87 -20.39 18.35
C SER A 258 -13.74 -19.25 17.32
N PHE A 259 -13.08 -18.15 17.67
CA PHE A 259 -12.94 -17.00 16.78
C PHE A 259 -11.80 -17.21 15.77
N HIS A 260 -12.12 -17.09 14.49
CA HIS A 260 -11.19 -17.27 13.37
C HIS A 260 -11.13 -16.05 12.43
N GLY A 261 -11.48 -14.87 12.95
CA GLY A 261 -11.59 -13.64 12.16
C GLY A 261 -13.02 -13.35 11.72
N PHE A 262 -13.28 -12.08 11.43
CA PHE A 262 -14.58 -11.66 10.90
C PHE A 262 -14.67 -11.93 9.40
N GLN A 263 -15.90 -12.02 8.89
CA GLN A 263 -16.15 -12.10 7.46
C GLN A 263 -16.49 -10.71 6.90
N TYR A 264 -15.84 -10.33 5.81
CA TYR A 264 -16.05 -9.04 5.17
C TYR A 264 -16.46 -9.21 3.70
N PHE A 265 -17.09 -8.19 3.13
CA PHE A 265 -17.12 -8.01 1.69
C PHE A 265 -15.74 -7.54 1.20
N GLU A 266 -15.37 -7.88 -0.04
CA GLU A 266 -14.17 -7.32 -0.65
C GLU A 266 -14.27 -5.79 -0.68
N PRO A 267 -13.17 -5.06 -0.42
CA PRO A 267 -13.18 -3.60 -0.54
C PRO A 267 -13.65 -3.17 -1.93
N ASP A 268 -14.67 -2.32 -1.98
CA ASP A 268 -15.29 -1.89 -3.23
C ASP A 268 -15.46 -0.36 -3.24
N LEU A 269 -14.78 0.29 -4.18
CA LEU A 269 -14.79 1.74 -4.36
C LEU A 269 -16.19 2.28 -4.72
N LEU A 270 -17.11 1.46 -5.24
CA LEU A 270 -18.48 1.88 -5.53
C LEU A 270 -19.27 2.24 -4.27
N TYR A 271 -18.84 1.75 -3.11
CA TYR A 271 -19.45 2.06 -1.81
C TYR A 271 -18.68 3.11 -1.01
N ARG A 272 -17.70 3.76 -1.66
CA ARG A 272 -17.04 4.97 -1.19
C ARG A 272 -17.66 6.17 -1.91
N ILE A 273 -18.67 6.74 -1.28
CA ILE A 273 -19.66 7.60 -1.92
C ILE A 273 -19.55 9.02 -1.41
N TRP A 274 -19.60 9.99 -2.32
CA TRP A 274 -19.79 11.39 -1.93
C TRP A 274 -21.20 11.59 -1.37
N ALA A 275 -21.28 12.04 -0.13
CA ALA A 275 -22.51 12.37 0.57
C ALA A 275 -22.55 13.87 0.87
N GLU A 276 -23.75 14.43 0.84
CA GLU A 276 -24.05 15.77 1.33
C GLU A 276 -24.69 15.67 2.71
N ILE A 277 -24.18 16.42 3.70
CA ILE A 277 -24.78 16.51 5.02
C ILE A 277 -25.58 17.81 5.17
N GLN A 278 -26.86 17.66 5.50
CA GLN A 278 -27.70 18.75 6.01
C GLN A 278 -27.72 18.68 7.54
N VAL A 279 -26.91 19.53 8.17
CA VAL A 279 -26.84 19.63 9.64
C VAL A 279 -28.15 20.19 10.19
N ASP A 280 -28.75 19.48 11.14
CA ASP A 280 -29.91 19.92 11.90
C ASP A 280 -29.80 19.41 13.34
N THR A 281 -29.35 20.29 14.23
CA THR A 281 -29.23 20.03 15.67
C THR A 281 -30.33 20.70 16.49
N SER A 282 -31.40 21.17 15.84
CA SER A 282 -32.51 21.88 16.49
C SER A 282 -33.37 20.97 17.38
N SER A 283 -33.42 19.67 17.06
CA SER A 283 -34.15 18.68 17.83
C SER A 283 -33.46 18.43 19.19
N PRO A 284 -34.23 18.34 20.30
CA PRO A 284 -33.66 18.03 21.60
C PRO A 284 -33.04 16.62 21.61
N PRO A 285 -32.02 16.38 22.44
CA PRO A 285 -31.52 15.03 22.69
C PRO A 285 -32.64 14.09 23.14
N PHE A 286 -32.54 12.83 22.75
CA PHE A 286 -33.53 11.79 23.03
C PHE A 286 -32.85 10.49 23.47
N GLU A 287 -33.63 9.64 24.12
CA GLU A 287 -33.20 8.30 24.52
C GLU A 287 -33.32 7.34 23.33
N LEU A 288 -32.18 6.83 22.84
CA LEU A 288 -32.16 5.85 21.77
C LEU A 288 -32.39 4.44 22.34
N ALA A 289 -33.39 3.73 21.83
CA ALA A 289 -33.69 2.38 22.28
C ALA A 289 -32.53 1.41 21.97
N THR A 290 -32.29 0.47 22.88
CA THR A 290 -31.34 -0.64 22.68
C THR A 290 -32.06 -1.98 22.71
N ASN A 291 -31.36 -3.07 22.39
CA ASN A 291 -31.85 -4.44 22.62
C ASN A 291 -32.00 -4.81 24.11
N THR A 292 -31.63 -3.94 25.04
CA THR A 292 -31.80 -4.12 26.50
C THR A 292 -32.59 -2.96 27.11
N SER A 293 -32.58 -2.81 28.44
CA SER A 293 -33.19 -1.66 29.13
C SER A 293 -32.36 -0.37 29.05
N ARG A 294 -31.09 -0.42 28.62
CA ARG A 294 -30.23 0.77 28.51
C ARG A 294 -30.81 1.75 27.48
N ARG A 295 -30.72 3.04 27.77
CA ARG A 295 -31.22 4.14 26.93
C ARG A 295 -30.15 5.24 26.82
N PRO A 296 -29.14 5.08 25.95
CA PRO A 296 -28.16 6.14 25.73
C PRO A 296 -28.78 7.39 25.13
N ILE A 297 -28.26 8.55 25.52
CA ILE A 297 -28.77 9.84 25.04
C ILE A 297 -28.04 10.23 23.75
N TYR A 298 -28.81 10.41 22.67
CA TYR A 298 -28.32 10.86 21.37
C TYR A 298 -29.03 12.14 20.95
N ARG A 299 -28.39 12.90 20.06
CA ARG A 299 -29.01 14.02 19.34
C ARG A 299 -28.94 13.74 17.84
N VAL A 300 -29.99 14.07 17.11
CA VAL A 300 -29.92 14.13 15.64
C VAL A 300 -28.90 15.21 15.27
N TYR A 301 -27.88 14.84 14.49
CA TYR A 301 -26.88 15.79 14.02
C TYR A 301 -27.23 16.35 12.64
N GLY A 302 -27.77 15.51 11.77
CA GLY A 302 -28.17 15.89 10.43
C GLY A 302 -28.51 14.69 9.56
N LYS A 303 -28.88 14.97 8.31
CA LYS A 303 -29.22 13.97 7.29
C LYS A 303 -28.12 13.90 6.25
N LEU A 304 -27.71 12.68 5.91
CA LEU A 304 -26.74 12.33 4.88
C LEU A 304 -27.49 11.93 3.62
N ALA A 305 -27.43 12.74 2.58
CA ALA A 305 -28.00 12.44 1.27
C ALA A 305 -26.90 11.94 0.32
N PHE A 306 -27.14 10.82 -0.36
CA PHE A 306 -26.18 10.21 -1.28
C PHE A 306 -26.88 9.31 -2.31
N THR A 307 -26.17 8.87 -3.34
CA THR A 307 -26.72 8.00 -4.39
C THR A 307 -25.99 6.67 -4.44
N VAL A 308 -26.74 5.56 -4.49
CA VAL A 308 -26.21 4.21 -4.69
C VAL A 308 -26.93 3.57 -5.88
N HIS A 309 -26.19 3.18 -6.92
CA HIS A 309 -26.76 2.60 -8.15
C HIS A 309 -27.98 3.39 -8.67
N ASP A 310 -27.81 4.70 -8.85
CA ASP A 310 -28.84 5.65 -9.30
C ASP A 310 -30.07 5.80 -8.38
N THR A 311 -30.01 5.25 -7.16
CA THR A 311 -31.06 5.40 -6.14
C THR A 311 -30.65 6.43 -5.10
N LEU A 312 -31.42 7.52 -5.00
CA LEU A 312 -31.25 8.50 -3.93
C LEU A 312 -31.56 7.86 -2.58
N CYS A 313 -30.62 7.98 -1.66
CA CYS A 313 -30.64 7.41 -0.32
C CYS A 313 -30.44 8.52 0.71
N GLU A 314 -31.01 8.33 1.89
CA GLU A 314 -30.84 9.22 3.04
C GLU A 314 -30.55 8.40 4.30
N LEU A 315 -29.63 8.86 5.14
CA LEU A 315 -29.41 8.34 6.49
C LEU A 315 -29.34 9.49 7.49
N THR A 316 -29.95 9.31 8.65
CA THR A 316 -29.80 10.23 9.78
C THR A 316 -28.51 9.90 10.53
N ALA A 317 -27.67 10.90 10.76
CA ALA A 317 -26.49 10.82 11.60
C ALA A 317 -26.82 11.32 13.01
N TYR A 318 -26.35 10.59 14.02
CA TYR A 318 -26.61 10.89 15.43
C TYR A 318 -25.32 11.21 16.16
N GLN A 319 -25.37 12.13 17.13
CA GLN A 319 -24.24 12.44 18.01
C GLN A 319 -24.53 11.89 19.41
N ASN A 320 -23.57 11.13 19.96
CA ASN A 320 -23.68 10.59 21.30
C ASN A 320 -23.41 11.68 22.34
N MET A 321 -24.43 12.04 23.13
CA MET A 321 -24.33 13.11 24.12
C MET A 321 -23.53 12.69 25.37
N GLU A 322 -23.45 11.39 25.65
CA GLU A 322 -22.68 10.84 26.79
C GLU A 322 -21.16 10.86 26.52
N SER A 323 -20.75 10.96 25.25
CA SER A 323 -19.35 10.90 24.83
C SER A 323 -18.86 12.18 24.15
N ILE A 324 -19.63 13.27 24.24
CA ILE A 324 -19.34 14.52 23.52
C ILE A 324 -18.01 15.16 23.92
N ASP A 325 -17.61 15.02 25.18
CA ASP A 325 -16.33 15.53 25.70
C ASP A 325 -15.19 14.50 25.57
N HIS A 326 -15.47 13.29 25.07
CA HIS A 326 -14.45 12.26 24.92
C HIS A 326 -13.52 12.61 23.74
N PRO A 327 -12.19 12.67 23.95
CA PRO A 327 -11.27 13.15 22.92
C PRO A 327 -11.27 12.30 21.64
N ALA A 328 -11.54 10.99 21.75
CA ALA A 328 -11.61 10.10 20.60
C ALA A 328 -13.01 9.95 19.97
N TYR A 329 -14.09 10.12 20.75
CA TYR A 329 -15.46 9.76 20.33
C TYR A 329 -16.38 10.96 20.18
N GLY A 330 -16.09 12.09 20.83
CA GLY A 330 -16.93 13.29 20.79
C GLY A 330 -17.00 13.96 19.42
N LYS A 331 -16.04 13.64 18.54
CA LYS A 331 -15.95 14.10 17.15
C LYS A 331 -16.40 13.05 16.12
N GLN A 332 -17.13 12.02 16.55
CA GLN A 332 -17.71 11.02 15.67
C GLN A 332 -19.23 11.11 15.69
N LEU A 333 -19.84 10.90 14.53
CA LEU A 333 -21.27 10.73 14.34
C LEU A 333 -21.55 9.23 14.15
N PHE A 334 -22.53 8.76 14.89
CA PHE A 334 -23.04 7.41 14.83
C PHE A 334 -24.11 7.32 13.74
N VAL A 335 -23.90 6.45 12.75
CA VAL A 335 -24.82 6.24 11.63
C VAL A 335 -25.24 4.76 11.61
N PRO A 336 -26.25 4.37 12.42
CA PRO A 336 -26.81 3.04 12.35
C PRO A 336 -27.67 2.91 11.09
N PHE A 337 -27.58 1.81 10.36
CA PHE A 337 -28.38 1.62 9.16
C PHE A 337 -28.76 0.17 8.90
N ARG A 338 -29.84 0.02 8.13
CA ARG A 338 -30.26 -1.23 7.51
C ARG A 338 -30.26 -1.06 6.00
N ASP A 339 -30.08 -2.14 5.27
CA ASP A 339 -30.13 -2.24 3.83
C ASP A 339 -30.64 -3.63 3.41
N ARG A 340 -30.81 -3.86 2.12
CA ARG A 340 -31.39 -5.11 1.60
C ARG A 340 -30.50 -6.35 1.78
N THR A 341 -29.25 -6.19 2.21
CA THR A 341 -28.37 -7.32 2.56
C THR A 341 -28.62 -7.90 3.95
N ASN A 342 -29.29 -7.17 4.86
CA ASN A 342 -29.49 -7.63 6.23
C ASN A 342 -30.35 -8.90 6.28
N GLY A 343 -29.93 -9.87 7.10
CA GLY A 343 -30.61 -11.17 7.24
C GLY A 343 -30.28 -12.19 6.14
N ILE A 344 -29.59 -11.76 5.07
CA ILE A 344 -29.14 -12.63 3.98
C ILE A 344 -27.61 -12.73 3.96
N GLN A 345 -26.92 -11.58 3.87
CA GLN A 345 -25.46 -11.50 3.75
C GLN A 345 -24.82 -10.73 4.93
N SER A 346 -25.54 -9.76 5.52
CA SER A 346 -25.12 -8.98 6.68
C SER A 346 -26.03 -9.20 7.89
N TYR A 347 -25.62 -8.71 9.07
CA TYR A 347 -26.33 -8.96 10.33
C TYR A 347 -27.79 -8.46 10.30
N GLU A 348 -28.73 -9.24 10.83
CA GLU A 348 -30.17 -9.01 10.68
C GLU A 348 -30.68 -7.68 11.25
N ALA A 349 -30.12 -7.23 12.37
CA ALA A 349 -30.59 -6.04 13.08
C ALA A 349 -30.04 -4.73 12.49
N GLY A 350 -29.08 -4.80 11.56
CA GLY A 350 -28.42 -3.66 10.96
C GLY A 350 -26.92 -3.60 11.23
N ARG A 351 -26.28 -2.58 10.69
CA ARG A 351 -24.84 -2.32 10.83
C ARG A 351 -24.62 -0.87 11.22
N TYR A 352 -23.43 -0.57 11.71
CA TYR A 352 -23.05 0.76 12.14
C TYR A 352 -21.93 1.30 11.26
N LEU A 353 -21.90 2.62 11.16
CA LEU A 353 -20.79 3.38 10.62
C LEU A 353 -20.53 4.54 11.57
N ASP A 354 -19.28 4.72 11.96
CA ASP A 354 -18.84 5.89 12.73
C ASP A 354 -18.10 6.82 11.77
N VAL A 355 -18.66 8.00 11.54
CA VAL A 355 -18.08 8.99 10.63
C VAL A 355 -17.53 10.16 11.44
N PRO A 356 -16.34 10.70 11.13
CA PRO A 356 -15.89 11.92 11.76
C PRO A 356 -16.87 13.05 11.43
N VAL A 357 -17.07 13.99 12.36
CA VAL A 357 -17.81 15.23 12.08
C VAL A 357 -17.13 15.92 10.90
N PRO A 358 -17.82 16.10 9.76
CA PRO A 358 -17.18 16.56 8.54
C PRO A 358 -16.89 18.07 8.59
N ASP A 359 -15.73 18.48 8.07
CA ASP A 359 -15.33 19.90 7.99
C ASP A 359 -16.07 20.67 6.87
N SER A 360 -16.83 19.96 6.01
CA SER A 360 -17.58 20.55 4.91
C SER A 360 -18.89 19.80 4.66
N THR A 361 -19.83 20.41 3.92
CA THR A 361 -21.13 19.79 3.61
C THR A 361 -21.00 18.58 2.69
N HIS A 362 -19.94 18.49 1.88
CA HIS A 362 -19.71 17.37 0.97
C HIS A 362 -18.53 16.56 1.46
N PHE A 363 -18.74 15.30 1.80
CA PHE A 363 -17.69 14.45 2.35
C PHE A 363 -17.80 13.02 1.85
N MET A 364 -16.74 12.25 2.07
CA MET A 364 -16.69 10.86 1.67
C MET A 364 -17.32 9.98 2.74
N LEU A 365 -18.39 9.27 2.38
CA LEU A 365 -19.04 8.24 3.17
C LEU A 365 -18.57 6.88 2.67
N ASP A 366 -17.83 6.12 3.48
CA ASP A 366 -17.27 4.84 3.09
C ASP A 366 -17.96 3.67 3.81
N PHE A 367 -18.87 2.96 3.13
CA PHE A 367 -19.52 1.79 3.73
C PHE A 367 -18.57 0.58 3.84
N ASN A 368 -17.34 0.63 3.33
CA ASN A 368 -16.35 -0.43 3.56
C ASN A 368 -15.89 -0.51 5.02
N ASP A 369 -16.11 0.56 5.79
CA ASP A 369 -15.88 0.65 7.24
C ASP A 369 -17.11 0.22 8.07
N ALA A 370 -18.23 -0.14 7.42
CA ALA A 370 -19.42 -0.56 8.14
C ALA A 370 -19.15 -1.85 8.92
N TYR A 371 -19.50 -1.86 10.21
CA TYR A 371 -19.21 -2.95 11.12
C TYR A 371 -20.48 -3.45 11.81
N ASN A 372 -20.45 -4.69 12.31
CA ASN A 372 -21.57 -5.23 13.06
C ASN A 372 -21.55 -4.72 14.52
N PRO A 373 -22.73 -4.48 15.11
CA PRO A 373 -22.82 -4.15 16.52
C PRO A 373 -22.33 -5.31 17.40
N TYR A 374 -21.79 -5.05 18.60
CA TYR A 374 -21.24 -6.11 19.47
C TYR A 374 -22.23 -7.24 19.82
N CYS A 375 -23.53 -6.94 19.88
CA CYS A 375 -24.61 -7.91 20.08
C CYS A 375 -24.77 -8.90 18.93
N ALA A 376 -24.24 -8.60 17.73
CA ALA A 376 -24.12 -9.55 16.64
C ALA A 376 -23.14 -10.68 16.95
N TYR A 377 -22.19 -10.44 17.86
CA TYR A 377 -21.18 -11.40 18.24
C TYR A 377 -21.49 -12.08 19.58
N ALA A 378 -22.12 -11.36 20.52
CA ALA A 378 -22.55 -11.91 21.80
C ALA A 378 -23.76 -11.16 22.37
N GLN A 379 -24.84 -11.89 22.68
CA GLN A 379 -26.12 -11.30 23.11
C GLN A 379 -26.08 -10.49 24.42
N ARG A 380 -25.01 -10.62 25.22
CA ARG A 380 -24.83 -9.86 26.47
C ARG A 380 -24.67 -8.35 26.24
N TRP A 381 -24.29 -7.93 25.03
CA TRP A 381 -24.03 -6.52 24.73
C TRP A 381 -25.32 -5.75 24.49
N SER A 382 -25.37 -4.53 25.03
CA SER A 382 -26.44 -3.56 24.79
C SER A 382 -26.09 -2.67 23.60
N CYS A 383 -26.86 -2.80 22.53
CA CYS A 383 -26.64 -2.13 21.25
C CYS A 383 -27.83 -1.24 20.88
N PRO A 384 -27.58 -0.01 20.38
CA PRO A 384 -28.61 0.83 19.79
C PRO A 384 -29.37 0.13 18.66
N LEU A 385 -30.71 0.20 18.69
CA LEU A 385 -31.53 -0.26 17.57
C LEU A 385 -31.41 0.72 16.41
N VAL A 386 -31.42 0.21 15.18
CA VAL A 386 -31.45 1.07 13.99
C VAL A 386 -32.83 1.72 13.87
N PRO A 387 -32.92 3.07 13.84
CA PRO A 387 -34.17 3.77 13.62
C PRO A 387 -34.79 3.44 12.26
N PHE A 388 -36.12 3.47 12.17
CA PHE A 388 -36.85 3.03 10.97
C PHE A 388 -36.51 3.87 9.73
N GLU A 389 -36.27 5.17 9.94
CA GLU A 389 -35.84 6.11 8.90
C GLU A 389 -34.48 5.76 8.29
N ASN A 390 -33.63 5.03 8.99
CA ASN A 390 -32.30 4.63 8.52
C ASN A 390 -32.33 3.25 7.83
N GLN A 391 -33.34 3.00 7.02
CA GLN A 391 -33.47 1.80 6.20
C GLN A 391 -33.32 2.13 4.71
N LEU A 392 -32.21 1.67 4.13
CA LEU A 392 -31.87 1.88 2.73
C LEU A 392 -32.62 0.89 1.81
N PRO A 393 -33.14 1.35 0.67
CA PRO A 393 -33.83 0.51 -0.31
C PRO A 393 -32.86 -0.23 -1.27
N VAL A 394 -31.55 -0.19 -1.01
CA VAL A 394 -30.50 -0.75 -1.87
C VAL A 394 -29.73 -1.87 -1.16
N ASN A 395 -28.91 -2.61 -1.90
CA ASN A 395 -27.93 -3.53 -1.32
C ASN A 395 -26.62 -2.79 -1.07
N ILE A 396 -26.10 -2.83 0.16
CA ILE A 396 -24.77 -2.33 0.48
C ILE A 396 -23.82 -3.51 0.70
N ARG A 397 -23.14 -3.95 -0.37
CA ARG A 397 -22.20 -5.08 -0.36
C ARG A 397 -20.77 -4.63 -0.01
N ALA A 398 -20.64 -3.85 1.05
CA ALA A 398 -19.37 -3.37 1.60
C ALA A 398 -19.37 -3.54 3.12
N GLY A 399 -18.19 -3.57 3.75
CA GLY A 399 -18.04 -3.72 5.20
C GLY A 399 -18.17 -5.16 5.70
N GLU A 400 -18.58 -5.32 6.95
CA GLU A 400 -18.76 -6.64 7.57
C GLU A 400 -19.99 -7.39 7.05
N LYS A 401 -19.81 -8.71 6.91
CA LYS A 401 -20.87 -9.70 6.70
C LYS A 401 -21.40 -10.18 8.05
N LYS A 402 -22.50 -10.93 8.02
CA LYS A 402 -23.07 -11.55 9.22
C LYS A 402 -22.03 -12.45 9.89
N TYR A 403 -21.85 -12.28 11.20
CA TYR A 403 -21.05 -13.17 12.01
C TYR A 403 -21.72 -14.55 12.12
N LYS A 404 -20.94 -15.61 11.93
CA LYS A 404 -21.39 -16.99 12.13
C LYS A 404 -20.86 -17.45 13.48
N HIS A 405 -21.77 -17.80 14.40
CA HIS A 405 -21.41 -18.37 15.70
C HIS A 405 -20.90 -19.79 15.57
#